data_AF-A0A1G0TB15-F1
#
_entry.id   AF-A0A1G0TB15-F1
#
_cell.length_a   1.000
_cell.length_b   1.000
_cell.length_c   1.000
_cell.angle_alpha   90.00
_cell.angle_beta   90.00
_cell.angle_gamma   90.00
#
_symmetry.space_group_name_H-M   'P 1'
#
loop_
_entity.id
_entity.type
_entity.pdbx_description
1 polymer ?
#
loop_
_entity_poly.entity_id
_entity_poly.type
_entity_poly.pdbx_seq_one_letter_code
_entity_poly.pdbx_strand_id
1 'polypeptide(L)' 'MKMDWHSHLGKTLYITMHENFGLAVDPKTNSPIFEIVFKSGKLIDVYDDALLLETLRENQTVKIYIPFNSIKCVEIFNL' A
#
# COMPACT_ATOMS: atom_id res chain seq x y z
N MET A 1 -9.49 -7.05 -0.22
CA MET A 1 -9.71 -7.13 1.25
C MET A 1 -11.06 -6.49 1.55
N LYS A 2 -11.96 -7.12 2.33
CA LYS A 2 -13.24 -6.50 2.74
C LYS A 2 -13.07 -5.93 4.15
N MET A 3 -12.76 -4.64 4.24
CA MET A 3 -12.63 -3.88 5.49
C MET A 3 -13.28 -2.51 5.29
N ASP A 4 -13.91 -1.97 6.32
CA ASP A 4 -14.42 -0.59 6.28
C ASP A 4 -13.29 0.41 6.51
N TRP A 5 -12.60 0.78 5.44
CA TRP A 5 -11.46 1.71 5.48
C TRP A 5 -11.81 3.10 5.99
N HIS A 6 -13.06 3.56 5.82
CA HIS A 6 -13.48 4.89 6.25
C HIS A 6 -13.39 5.03 7.78
N SER A 7 -13.62 3.94 8.53
CA SER A 7 -13.45 3.91 9.99
C SER A 7 -12.00 4.10 10.46
N HIS A 8 -11.03 4.05 9.54
CA HIS A 8 -9.61 4.21 9.83
C HIS A 8 -9.01 5.51 9.27
N LEU A 9 -9.85 6.42 8.75
CA LEU A 9 -9.40 7.75 8.32
C LEU A 9 -8.65 8.46 9.45
N GLY A 10 -7.54 9.08 9.09
CA GLY A 10 -6.66 9.78 10.02
C GLY A 10 -5.66 8.89 10.78
N LYS A 11 -5.78 7.55 10.72
CA LYS A 11 -4.80 6.64 11.32
C LYS A 11 -3.58 6.44 10.41
N THR A 12 -2.42 6.19 11.01
CA THR A 12 -1.23 5.76 10.27
C THR A 12 -1.38 4.30 9.88
N LEU A 13 -1.21 4.00 8.59
CA LEU A 13 -1.17 2.65 8.06
C LEU A 13 0.27 2.25 7.76
N TYR A 14 0.59 0.98 8.01
CA TYR A 14 1.82 0.33 7.58
C TYR A 14 1.43 -0.77 6.61
N ILE A 15 1.84 -0.63 5.35
CA ILE A 15 1.36 -1.43 4.23
C ILE A 15 2.52 -2.22 3.63
N THR A 16 2.34 -3.53 3.56
CA THR A 16 3.19 -4.43 2.76
C THR A 16 2.53 -4.64 1.41
N MET A 17 3.26 -4.34 0.34
CA MET A 17 2.79 -4.40 -1.04
C MET A 17 3.52 -5.46 -1.84
N HIS A 18 2.83 -6.02 -2.83
CA HIS A 18 3.45 -6.74 -3.94
C HIS A 18 3.62 -5.77 -5.10
N GLU A 19 4.86 -5.48 -5.46
CA GLU A 19 5.17 -4.69 -6.66
C GLU A 19 5.82 -5.59 -7.70
N ASN A 20 5.41 -5.48 -8.96
CA ASN A 20 5.99 -6.29 -10.03
C ASN A 20 7.44 -5.85 -10.25
N PHE A 21 8.40 -6.77 -10.14
CA PHE A 21 9.76 -6.49 -10.53
C PHE A 21 9.82 -6.48 -12.06
N GLY A 22 9.75 -5.29 -12.64
CA GLY A 22 9.74 -4.97 -14.07
C GLY A 22 9.72 -6.17 -15.03
N LEU A 23 8.52 -6.62 -15.44
CA LEU A 23 8.29 -7.65 -16.47
C LEU A 23 9.17 -8.92 -16.35
N ALA A 24 9.75 -9.19 -15.20
CA ALA A 24 10.60 -10.36 -14.98
C ALA A 24 9.70 -11.54 -14.60
N VAL A 25 9.80 -12.60 -15.38
CA VAL A 25 9.09 -13.86 -15.17
C VAL A 25 10.12 -14.86 -14.67
N ASP A 26 9.81 -15.62 -13.63
CA ASP A 26 10.65 -16.74 -13.22
C ASP A 26 10.61 -17.81 -14.32
N PRO A 27 11.74 -18.12 -14.98
CA PRO A 27 11.77 -19.06 -16.10
C PRO A 27 11.43 -20.51 -15.71
N LYS A 28 11.45 -20.86 -14.42
CA LYS A 28 11.10 -22.20 -13.94
C LYS A 28 9.61 -22.37 -13.72
N THR A 29 8.92 -21.31 -13.31
CA THR A 29 7.51 -21.33 -12.89
C THR A 29 6.60 -20.55 -13.84
N ASN A 30 7.17 -19.85 -14.82
CA ASN A 30 6.50 -18.92 -15.73
C ASN A 30 5.56 -17.95 -15.00
N SER A 31 5.94 -17.55 -13.79
CA SER A 31 5.17 -16.68 -12.90
C SER A 31 5.89 -15.34 -12.71
N PRO A 32 5.16 -14.21 -12.56
CA PRO A 32 5.77 -12.91 -12.29
C PRO A 32 6.59 -12.92 -11.00
N ILE A 33 7.75 -12.26 -11.03
CA ILE A 33 8.56 -12.01 -9.83
C ILE A 33 8.03 -10.74 -9.15
N PHE A 34 7.72 -10.84 -7.86
CA PHE A 34 7.26 -9.72 -7.05
C PHE A 34 8.35 -9.27 -6.08
N GLU A 35 8.56 -7.96 -5.97
CA GLU A 35 9.28 -7.35 -4.87
C GLU A 35 8.31 -7.05 -3.72
N ILE A 36 8.79 -7.22 -2.49
CA ILE A 36 8.05 -6.82 -1.30
C ILE A 36 8.42 -5.37 -0.99
N VAL A 37 7.44 -4.49 -1.07
CA VAL A 37 7.63 -3.06 -0.81
C VAL A 37 6.84 -2.65 0.43
N PHE A 38 7.45 -1.82 1.28
CA PHE A 38 6.80 -1.28 2.46
C PHE A 38 6.48 0.21 2.26
N LYS A 39 5.25 0.61 2.55
CA LYS A 39 4.82 2.01 2.59
C LYS A 39 4.17 2.30 3.93
N SER A 40 4.33 3.53 4.41
CA SER A 40 3.62 4.01 5.59
C SER A 40 3.21 5.46 5.42
N GLY A 41 2.10 5.82 6.05
CA GLY A 41 1.55 7.16 6.02
C GLY A 41 0.17 7.23 6.67
N LYS A 42 -0.30 8.44 6.90
CA LYS A 42 -1.64 8.72 7.42
C LYS A 42 -2.66 8.47 6.33
N LEU A 43 -3.69 7.66 6.58
CA LEU A 43 -4.81 7.51 5.67
C LEU A 43 -5.61 8.81 5.63
N ILE A 44 -5.61 9.49 4.49
CA ILE A 44 -6.30 10.78 4.32
C ILE A 44 -7.54 10.69 3.44
N ASP A 45 -7.66 9.66 2.60
CA ASP A 45 -8.82 9.43 1.76
C ASP A 45 -8.94 7.95 1.37
N VAL A 46 -10.15 7.53 1.00
CA VAL A 46 -10.49 6.16 0.58
C VAL A 46 -11.28 6.25 -0.73
N TYR A 47 -10.79 5.55 -1.76
CA TYR A 47 -11.48 5.43 -3.04
C TYR A 47 -12.07 4.02 -3.19
N ASP A 48 -12.90 3.84 -4.22
CA ASP A 48 -13.53 2.55 -4.52
C ASP A 48 -12.51 1.43 -4.79
N ASP A 49 -11.32 1.78 -5.27
CA ASP A 49 -10.28 0.83 -5.69
C ASP A 49 -8.90 1.04 -5.00
N ALA A 50 -8.78 2.03 -4.10
CA ALA A 50 -7.48 2.42 -3.55
C ALA A 50 -7.54 3.17 -2.21
N LEU A 51 -6.36 3.30 -1.59
CA LEU A 51 -6.11 4.15 -0.42
C LEU A 51 -5.22 5.33 -0.79
N LEU A 52 -5.49 6.50 -0.21
CA LEU A 52 -4.60 7.65 -0.28
C LEU A 52 -3.92 7.88 1.07
N LEU A 53 -2.59 7.71 1.09
CA LEU A 53 -1.78 8.05 2.25
C LEU A 53 -1.11 9.41 2.08
N GLU A 54 -0.88 10.09 3.19
CA GLU A 54 -0.02 11.26 3.27
C GLU A 54 1.14 10.97 4.22
N THR A 55 2.35 11.35 3.84
CA THR A 55 3.54 11.22 4.68
C THR A 55 4.56 12.31 4.35
N LEU A 56 5.59 12.44 5.19
CA LEU A 56 6.71 13.35 4.96
C LEU A 56 7.88 12.55 4.41
N ARG A 57 8.40 12.94 3.24
CA ARG A 57 9.64 12.40 2.66
C ARG A 57 10.52 13.55 2.22
N GLU A 58 11.79 13.51 2.58
CA GLU A 58 12.75 14.55 2.19
C GLU A 58 12.24 15.98 2.51
N ASN A 59 11.58 16.12 3.66
CA ASN A 59 10.95 17.36 4.12
C ASN A 59 9.82 17.91 3.21
N GLN A 60 9.23 17.05 2.39
CA GLN A 60 8.08 17.38 1.55
C GLN A 60 6.89 16.48 1.91
N THR A 61 5.71 17.06 1.92
CA THR A 61 4.46 16.30 2.02
C THR A 61 4.24 15.57 0.70
N VAL A 62 4.23 14.25 0.75
CA VAL A 62 3.94 13.40 -0.41
C VAL A 62 2.64 12.64 -0.17
N LYS A 63 1.88 12.49 -1.26
CA LYS A 63 0.68 11.65 -1.30
C LYS A 63 1.00 10.34 -2.02
N ILE A 64 0.58 9.22 -1.44
CA ILE A 64 0.84 7.88 -1.95
C ILE A 64 -0.50 7.23 -2.26
N TYR A 65 -0.76 6.98 -3.54
CA TYR A 65 -1.93 6.24 -4.00
C TYR A 65 -1.62 4.75 -4.04
N ILE A 66 -2.39 3.93 -3.32
CA ILE A 66 -2.14 2.49 -3.17
C ILE A 66 -3.38 1.72 -3.62
N PRO A 67 -3.35 1.08 -4.81
CA PRO A 67 -4.43 0.23 -5.31
C PRO A 67 -4.65 -0.99 -4.41
N PHE A 68 -5.91 -1.36 -4.15
CA PHE A 68 -6.24 -2.50 -3.26
C PHE A 68 -5.64 -3.83 -3.71
N ASN A 69 -5.48 -4.04 -5.02
CA ASN A 69 -4.91 -5.27 -5.57
C ASN A 69 -3.41 -5.43 -5.29
N SER A 70 -2.70 -4.34 -4.97
CA SER A 70 -1.28 -4.35 -4.63
C SER A 70 -1.02 -4.60 -3.14
N ILE A 71 -2.04 -4.47 -2.30
CA ILE A 71 -1.93 -4.61 -0.85
C ILE A 71 -1.91 -6.08 -0.47
N LYS A 72 -0.80 -6.52 0.14
CA LYS A 72 -0.68 -7.85 0.73
C LYS A 72 -1.18 -7.88 2.17
N CYS A 73 -0.77 -6.90 2.95
CA CYS A 73 -1.03 -6.83 4.39
C CYS A 73 -1.04 -5.36 4.84
N VAL A 74 -1.86 -5.04 5.84
CA VAL A 74 -1.89 -3.74 6.49
C VAL A 74 -1.89 -3.92 8.01
N GLU A 75 -1.02 -3.19 8.68
CA GLU A 75 -0.98 -3.06 10.14
C GLU A 75 -1.52 -1.67 10.54
N ILE A 76 -2.41 -1.65 11.53
CA ILE A 76 -3.02 -0.44 12.07
C ILE A 76 -2.91 -0.52 13.59
N PHE A 77 -2.14 0.39 14.18
CA PHE A 77 -2.01 0.48 15.63
C PHE A 77 -3.21 1.25 16.22
N ASN A 78 -3.82 0.70 17.26
CA ASN A 78 -4.77 1.41 18.10
C ASN A 78 -3.96 1.99 19.28
N LEU A 79 -3.50 3.24 19.13
CA LEU A 79 -3.03 4.05 20.24
C LEU A 79 -4.21 4.74 20.92
#